data_AF-A0A080M116-F1
#
_entry.id   AF-A0A080M116-F1
#
_cell.length_a   1.000
_cell.length_b   1.000
_cell.length_c   1.000
_cell.angle_alpha   90.00
_cell.angle_beta   90.00
_cell.angle_gamma   90.00
#
_symmetry.space_group_name_H-M   'P 1'
#
loop_
_entity.id
_entity.type
_entity.pdbx_description
1 polymer ?
#
loop_
_entity_poly.entity_id
_entity_poly.type
_entity_poly.pdbx_seq_one_letter_code
_entity_poly.pdbx_strand_id
1 'polypeptide(L)'
;MGFFDPSNSLIFSRNVLAGANQGLSFLGAVANAGEKIARVRLTSGANTITSNGILGNPSDDVVVMDDFLYAEPTAVPEPSSLALAGLGLLCGLGWIRRRRPEA
;
A
#
# COMPACT_ATOMS: atom_id res chain seq x y z
N MET A 1 -9.28 0.32 -13.42
CA MET A 1 -8.57 -0.80 -12.80
C MET A 1 -9.53 -1.95 -12.57
N GLY A 2 -9.17 -3.16 -12.99
CA GLY A 2 -9.93 -4.37 -12.71
C GLY A 2 -9.05 -5.53 -12.25
N PHE A 3 -9.49 -6.28 -11.26
CA PHE A 3 -8.81 -7.48 -10.75
C PHE A 3 -9.58 -8.72 -11.17
N PHE A 4 -8.83 -9.77 -11.50
CA PHE A 4 -9.37 -11.04 -11.94
C PHE A 4 -8.79 -12.19 -11.14
N ASP A 5 -9.63 -13.18 -10.87
CA ASP A 5 -9.25 -14.42 -10.19
C ASP A 5 -8.51 -15.41 -11.12
N PRO A 6 -8.02 -16.55 -10.62
CA PRO A 6 -7.33 -17.56 -11.44
C PRO A 6 -8.19 -18.16 -12.57
N SER A 7 -9.52 -18.09 -12.45
CA SER A 7 -10.46 -18.53 -13.49
C SER A 7 -10.78 -17.41 -14.49
N ASN A 8 -10.06 -16.29 -14.41
CA ASN A 8 -10.25 -15.10 -15.23
C ASN A 8 -11.58 -14.36 -15.00
N SER A 9 -12.26 -14.60 -13.88
CA SER A 9 -13.48 -13.89 -13.47
C SER A 9 -13.14 -12.53 -12.86
N LEU A 10 -13.93 -11.50 -13.16
CA LEU A 10 -13.76 -10.16 -12.60
C LEU A 10 -14.22 -10.14 -11.13
N ILE A 11 -13.31 -9.80 -10.22
CA ILE A 11 -13.58 -9.75 -8.77
C ILE A 11 -13.56 -8.32 -8.21
N PHE A 12 -13.01 -7.36 -8.94
CA PHE A 12 -13.02 -5.94 -8.57
C PHE A 12 -12.94 -5.05 -9.81
N SER A 13 -13.65 -3.91 -9.81
CA SER A 13 -13.52 -2.89 -10.85
C SER A 13 -13.82 -1.48 -10.33
N ARG A 14 -12.91 -0.55 -10.61
CA ARG A 14 -13.02 0.88 -10.28
C ARG A 14 -12.27 1.74 -11.29
N ASN A 15 -12.82 2.91 -11.57
CA ASN A 15 -12.13 3.97 -12.30
C ASN A 15 -11.37 4.87 -11.33
N VAL A 16 -10.22 5.38 -11.76
CA VAL A 16 -9.57 6.53 -11.10
C VAL A 16 -10.33 7.75 -11.60
N LEU A 17 -10.95 8.50 -10.70
CA LEU A 17 -11.62 9.74 -11.07
C LEU A 17 -10.56 10.80 -11.41
N ALA A 18 -10.85 11.67 -12.36
CA ALA A 18 -9.96 12.78 -12.69
C ALA A 18 -9.80 13.71 -11.48
N GLY A 19 -8.56 14.13 -11.23
CA GLY A 19 -8.23 15.13 -10.23
C GLY A 19 -8.57 16.54 -10.69
N ALA A 20 -8.20 17.53 -9.88
CA ALA A 20 -8.18 18.92 -10.33
C ALA A 20 -7.19 19.11 -11.49
N ASN A 21 -7.25 20.24 -12.20
CA ASN A 21 -6.29 20.59 -13.26
C ASN A 21 -4.86 20.45 -12.73
N GLN A 22 -4.01 19.70 -13.44
CA GLN A 22 -2.63 19.36 -13.04
C GLN A 22 -2.51 18.59 -11.71
N GLY A 23 -3.59 17.96 -11.25
CA GLY A 23 -3.65 17.18 -10.02
C GLY A 23 -3.35 15.69 -10.24
N LEU A 24 -2.81 15.04 -9.21
CA LEU A 24 -2.60 13.59 -9.20
C LEU A 24 -3.84 12.87 -8.68
N SER A 25 -4.10 11.67 -9.20
CA SER A 25 -5.20 10.81 -8.77
C SER A 25 -4.71 9.39 -8.54
N PHE A 26 -5.14 8.80 -7.43
CA PHE A 26 -4.68 7.47 -7.00
C PHE A 26 -5.86 6.56 -6.73
N LEU A 27 -5.68 5.26 -7.00
CA LEU A 27 -6.64 4.21 -6.67
C LEU A 27 -5.86 3.00 -6.16
N GLY A 28 -6.12 2.63 -4.91
CA GLY A 28 -5.63 1.40 -4.31
C GLY A 28 -6.78 0.44 -4.03
N ALA A 29 -6.50 -0.86 -4.06
CA ALA A 29 -7.43 -1.90 -3.65
C ALA A 29 -6.66 -3.08 -3.06
N VAL A 30 -7.26 -3.75 -2.07
CA VAL A 30 -6.68 -4.88 -1.35
C VAL A 30 -7.71 -5.99 -1.28
N ALA A 31 -7.30 -7.23 -1.58
CA ALA A 31 -8.07 -8.44 -1.30
C ALA A 31 -7.74 -8.91 0.13
N ASN A 32 -8.71 -8.88 1.03
CA ASN A 32 -8.50 -9.17 2.46
C ASN A 32 -9.38 -10.32 3.00
N ALA A 33 -10.21 -10.94 2.15
CA ALA A 33 -11.12 -12.02 2.55
C ALA A 33 -10.78 -13.38 1.89
N GLY A 34 -9.55 -13.52 1.39
CA GLY A 34 -9.05 -14.75 0.76
C GLY A 34 -9.17 -14.79 -0.76
N GLU A 35 -9.59 -13.70 -1.39
CA GLU A 35 -9.58 -13.58 -2.85
C GLU A 35 -8.15 -13.61 -3.38
N LYS A 36 -7.92 -14.35 -4.47
CA LYS A 36 -6.63 -14.40 -5.16
C LYS A 36 -6.70 -13.54 -6.42
N ILE A 37 -5.85 -12.52 -6.50
CA ILE A 37 -5.71 -11.70 -7.71
C ILE A 37 -4.68 -12.38 -8.62
N ALA A 38 -5.13 -12.99 -9.71
CA ALA A 38 -4.26 -13.63 -10.68
C ALA A 38 -3.92 -12.72 -11.87
N ARG A 39 -4.74 -11.70 -12.14
CA ARG A 39 -4.50 -10.74 -13.23
C ARG A 39 -5.06 -9.37 -12.87
N VAL A 40 -4.30 -8.33 -13.16
CA VAL A 40 -4.75 -6.93 -13.08
C VAL A 40 -4.87 -6.39 -14.50
N ARG A 41 -5.99 -5.72 -14.82
CA ARG A 41 -6.16 -4.95 -16.06
C ARG A 41 -6.27 -3.48 -15.71
N LEU A 42 -5.41 -2.69 -16.33
CA LEU A 42 -5.47 -1.25 -16.29
C LEU A 42 -5.78 -0.74 -17.68
N THR A 43 -6.65 0.26 -17.74
CA THR A 43 -7.05 0.93 -18.97
C THR A 43 -6.69 2.38 -18.78
N SER A 44 -5.71 2.86 -19.57
CA SER A 44 -5.34 4.26 -19.61
C SER A 44 -6.40 5.08 -20.36
N GLY A 45 -6.45 6.38 -20.06
CA GLY A 45 -7.27 7.34 -20.80
C GLY A 45 -6.76 7.59 -22.22
N ALA A 46 -7.46 8.46 -22.96
CA ALA A 46 -7.25 8.66 -24.39
C ALA A 46 -5.87 9.24 -24.79
N ASN A 47 -5.16 9.93 -23.89
CA ASN A 47 -3.81 10.44 -24.14
C ASN A 47 -2.77 9.70 -23.31
N THR A 48 -2.24 8.64 -23.91
CA THR A 48 -1.04 7.95 -23.42
C THR A 48 0.17 8.47 -24.18
N ILE A 49 1.34 8.48 -23.54
CA ILE A 49 2.61 8.45 -24.29
C ILE A 49 2.57 7.17 -25.14
N THR A 50 2.70 7.31 -26.45
CA THR A 50 2.79 6.14 -27.33
C THR A 50 4.17 5.49 -27.17
N SER A 51 4.34 4.27 -27.69
CA SER A 51 5.67 3.65 -27.82
C SER A 51 6.68 4.67 -28.36
N ASN A 52 7.87 4.70 -27.76
CA ASN A 52 9.00 5.59 -28.10
C ASN A 52 8.85 7.07 -27.69
N GLY A 53 8.03 7.39 -26.69
CA GLY A 53 8.06 8.72 -26.06
C GLY A 53 7.35 9.84 -26.84
N ILE A 54 6.59 9.49 -27.88
CA ILE A 54 5.81 10.46 -28.66
C ILE A 54 4.49 10.75 -27.94
N LEU A 55 4.19 12.04 -27.77
CA LEU A 55 2.90 12.50 -27.25
C LEU A 55 1.86 12.46 -28.37
N GLY A 56 0.66 11.93 -28.08
CA GLY A 56 -0.48 11.98 -29.00
C GLY A 56 -0.92 13.41 -29.28
N ASN A 57 -1.47 14.08 -28.25
CA ASN A 57 -1.76 15.51 -28.26
C ASN A 57 -1.01 16.20 -27.10
N PRO A 58 -0.08 17.14 -27.37
CA PRO A 58 0.71 17.81 -26.33
C PRO A 58 -0.10 18.78 -25.45
N SER A 59 -1.35 19.11 -25.82
CA SER A 59 -2.24 19.96 -25.00
C SER A 59 -3.12 19.18 -24.03
N ASP A 60 -3.08 17.85 -24.07
CA ASP A 60 -3.94 16.99 -23.26
C ASP A 60 -3.18 16.40 -22.07
N ASP A 61 -3.90 16.08 -21.00
CA ASP A 61 -3.34 15.38 -19.85
C ASP A 61 -2.83 13.98 -20.24
N VAL A 62 -1.61 13.67 -19.83
CA VAL A 62 -0.92 12.42 -20.16
C VAL A 62 -1.07 11.43 -19.00
N VAL A 63 -1.43 10.20 -19.31
CA VAL A 63 -1.39 9.09 -18.35
C VAL A 63 -0.06 8.33 -18.50
N VAL A 64 0.77 8.36 -17.46
CA VAL A 64 2.01 7.56 -17.37
C VAL A 64 1.82 6.49 -16.31
N MET A 65 2.28 5.27 -16.59
CA MET A 65 2.17 4.11 -15.70
C MET A 65 3.58 3.58 -15.46
N ASP A 66 4.22 4.09 -14.41
CA ASP A 66 5.58 3.74 -14.04
C ASP A 66 5.48 2.82 -12.81
N ASP A 67 5.99 1.60 -12.94
CA ASP A 67 6.08 0.53 -11.94
C ASP A 67 4.77 -0.08 -11.37
N PHE A 68 4.47 -1.31 -11.82
CA PHE A 68 3.53 -2.20 -11.14
C PHE A 68 4.26 -3.04 -10.10
N LEU A 69 4.09 -2.71 -8.82
CA LEU A 69 4.57 -3.51 -7.71
C LEU A 69 3.50 -4.54 -7.31
N TYR A 70 3.82 -5.83 -7.44
CA TYR A 70 3.02 -6.92 -6.91
C TYR A 70 3.72 -7.50 -5.69
N ALA A 71 3.05 -7.48 -4.54
CA ALA A 71 3.52 -8.11 -3.31
C ALA A 71 2.34 -8.78 -2.61
N GLU A 72 2.60 -9.92 -1.98
CA GLU A 72 1.71 -10.48 -0.98
C GLU A 72 1.94 -9.71 0.33
N PRO A 73 0.89 -9.17 0.99
CA PRO A 73 1.07 -8.48 2.26
C PRO A 73 1.73 -9.42 3.29
N THR A 74 2.99 -9.18 3.62
CA THR A 74 3.65 -9.85 4.73
C THR A 74 3.40 -9.07 6.00
N ALA A 75 2.95 -9.76 7.05
CA ALA A 75 2.78 -9.12 8.35
C ALA A 75 4.15 -8.63 8.85
N VAL A 76 4.28 -7.34 9.09
CA VAL A 76 5.46 -6.78 9.75
C VAL A 76 5.37 -7.15 11.23
N PRO A 77 6.40 -7.80 11.82
CA PRO A 77 6.39 -8.10 13.24
C PRO A 77 6.19 -6.83 14.07
N GLU A 78 5.36 -6.91 15.12
CA GLU A 78 5.15 -5.77 15.99
C GLU A 78 6.47 -5.32 16.64
N PRO A 79 6.69 -3.99 16.82
CA PRO A 79 7.87 -3.50 17.51
C PRO A 79 7.96 -4.07 18.93
N SER A 80 9.14 -4.50 19.35
CA SER A 80 9.41 -5.03 20.70
C SER A 80 9.36 -3.97 21.83
N SER A 81 8.71 -2.83 21.56
CA SER A 81 8.53 -1.70 22.49
C SER A 81 7.83 -2.11 23.79
N LEU A 82 6.85 -3.01 23.73
CA LEU A 82 6.17 -3.53 24.94
C LEU A 82 7.10 -4.40 25.79
N ALA A 83 7.93 -5.22 25.15
CA ALA A 83 8.94 -6.01 25.86
C ALA A 83 9.97 -5.11 26.54
N LEU A 84 10.41 -4.05 25.86
CA LEU A 84 11.36 -3.07 26.41
C LEU A 84 10.74 -2.25 27.56
N ALA A 85 9.48 -1.83 27.43
CA ALA A 85 8.75 -1.15 28.50
C ALA A 85 8.58 -2.05 29.73
N GLY A 86 8.25 -3.34 29.53
CA GLY A 86 8.17 -4.34 30.59
C GLY A 86 9.50 -4.55 31.31
N LEU A 87 10.60 -4.68 30.56
CA LEU A 87 11.96 -4.75 31.11
C LEU A 87 12.32 -3.49 31.91
N GLY A 88 11.98 -2.32 31.40
CA GLY A 88 12.19 -1.05 32.09
C GLY A 88 11.45 -0.98 33.43
N LEU A 89 10.18 -1.39 33.47
CA LEU A 89 9.39 -1.46 34.70
C LEU A 89 9.97 -2.45 35.71
N LEU A 90 10.35 -3.65 35.27
CA LEU A 90 10.93 -4.68 36.15
C LEU A 90 12.26 -4.22 36.77
N CYS A 91 13.15 -3.66 35.96
CA CYS A 91 14.42 -3.12 36.43
C CYS A 91 14.22 -1.93 37.37
N GLY A 92 13.32 -1.00 37.04
CA GLY A 92 13.00 0.16 37.87
C GLY A 92 12.41 -0.22 39.23
N LEU A 93 11.43 -1.13 39.24
CA LEU A 93 10.82 -1.64 40.47
C LEU A 93 11.83 -2.43 41.32
N GLY A 94 12.67 -3.26 40.70
CA GLY A 94 13.74 -3.99 41.37
C GLY A 94 14.78 -3.06 42.01
N TRP A 95 15.12 -1.97 41.34
CA TRP A 95 16.03 -0.95 41.85
C TRP A 95 15.44 -0.16 43.03
N ILE A 96 14.17 0.23 42.95
CA ILE A 96 13.45 0.89 44.04
C ILE A 96 13.38 -0.03 45.27
N ARG A 97 13.10 -1.32 45.07
CA ARG A 97 12.99 -2.31 46.15
C ARG A 97 14.32 -2.54 46.87
N ARG A 98 15.45 -2.52 46.14
CA ARG A 98 16.81 -2.61 46.71
C ARG A 98 17.24 -1.36 47.48
N ARG A 99 16.61 -0.21 47.22
CA ARG A 99 16.94 1.07 47.86
C ARG A 99 16.11 1.39 49.10
N ARG A 100 15.17 0.54 49.49
CA ARG A 100 14.46 0.68 50.77
C ARG A 100 15.38 0.21 51.90
N PRO A 101 15.77 1.09 52.85
CA PRO A 101 16.40 0.63 54.08
C PRO A 101 15.36 -0.11 54.93
N GLU A 102 15.77 -1.22 55.56
CA GLU A 102 14.97 -1.89 56.59
C GLU A 102 14.79 -0.90 57.75
N ALA A 103 13.54 -0.65 58.14
CA ALA A 103 13.17 0.24 59.23
C ALA A 103 13.24 -0.49 60.58
#